data_AF-A0A2K6UKD9-F1
#
_entry.id   AF-A0A2K6UKD9-F1
#
_cell.length_a   1.000
_cell.length_b   1.000
_cell.length_c   1.000
_cell.angle_alpha   90.00
_cell.angle_beta   90.00
_cell.angle_gamma   90.00
#
_symmetry.space_group_name_H-M   'P 1'
#
loop_
_entity.id
_entity.type
_entity.pdbx_description
1 polymer ?
#
loop_
_entity_poly.entity_id
_entity_poly.type
_entity_poly.pdbx_seq_one_letter_code
_entity_poly.pdbx_strand_id
1 'polypeptide(L)'
;MDRGERMRILVQEREDIIMKYEKGHRAGLPADMEPEPVEIHSRTDHFGITELPPVSSWETKQIQEELRSKIKWMEMLGEWEKYKNSEKLVRRVYKDIFMNIRGQVWSVLLNIDDTKGKNPSKYQLMKEKGKRSCQHVHQIDLNVRMTLRRHILFSEQRELFHVLLAYAEYNPEVGYCRDLSQVAALFLLCLPEEDAFWALAQLLASERHSPQGFHSPNGGTVQGLQDHQEHVAPSSQPKTMWH
;
A
#
# COMPACT_ATOMS: atom_id res chain seq x y z
N MET A 1 -25.25 33.22 3.84
CA MET A 1 -23.82 32.87 3.86
C MET A 1 -23.20 33.35 2.57
N ASP A 2 -22.32 34.34 2.67
CA ASP A 2 -21.68 34.97 1.51
C ASP A 2 -20.62 34.04 0.88
N ARG A 3 -20.30 34.24 -0.40
CA ARG A 3 -19.29 33.45 -1.13
C ARG A 3 -17.92 33.55 -0.46
N GLY A 4 -17.56 34.74 0.06
CA GLY A 4 -16.31 34.95 0.77
C GLY A 4 -16.25 34.25 2.13
N GLU A 5 -17.39 34.04 2.76
CA GLU A 5 -17.50 33.33 4.04
C GLU A 5 -17.35 31.82 3.87
N ARG A 6 -17.99 31.25 2.83
CA ARG A 6 -17.80 29.83 2.47
C ARG A 6 -16.36 29.48 2.15
N MET A 7 -15.66 30.35 1.41
CA MET A 7 -14.26 30.12 1.06
C MET A 7 -13.36 30.08 2.29
N ARG A 8 -13.61 30.96 3.28
CA ARG A 8 -12.84 30.97 4.54
C ARG A 8 -13.06 29.69 5.34
N ILE A 9 -14.29 29.20 5.42
CA ILE A 9 -14.62 27.94 6.11
C ILE A 9 -13.86 26.77 5.47
N LEU A 10 -13.88 26.66 4.14
CA LEU A 10 -13.19 25.57 3.43
C LEU A 10 -11.66 25.62 3.60
N VAL A 11 -11.07 26.82 3.65
CA VAL A 11 -9.65 26.99 3.92
C VAL A 11 -9.33 26.57 5.36
N GLN A 12 -10.15 26.96 6.33
CA GLN A 12 -9.96 26.57 7.73
C GLN A 12 -10.08 25.06 7.92
N GLU A 13 -11.11 24.42 7.36
CA GLU A 13 -11.29 22.97 7.43
C GLU A 13 -10.11 22.20 6.84
N ARG A 14 -9.56 22.70 5.73
CA ARG A 14 -8.36 22.15 5.12
C ARG A 14 -7.18 22.23 6.08
N GLU A 15 -6.92 23.41 6.64
CA GLU A 15 -5.83 23.62 7.60
C GLU A 15 -5.98 22.69 8.81
N ASP A 16 -7.19 22.53 9.34
CA ASP A 16 -7.49 21.64 10.46
C ASP A 16 -7.18 20.18 10.12
N ILE A 17 -7.55 19.71 8.92
CA ILE A 17 -7.22 18.36 8.43
C ILE A 17 -5.70 18.20 8.30
N ILE A 18 -4.99 19.15 7.69
CA ILE A 18 -3.52 19.06 7.56
C ILE A 18 -2.87 19.01 8.95
N MET A 19 -3.28 19.90 9.86
CA MET A 19 -2.74 19.98 11.22
C MET A 19 -3.00 18.70 12.02
N LYS A 20 -4.14 18.03 11.81
CA LYS A 20 -4.43 16.72 12.41
C LYS A 20 -3.36 15.68 12.05
N TYR A 21 -2.96 15.61 10.77
CA TYR A 21 -1.96 14.64 10.32
C TYR A 21 -0.52 15.04 10.67
N GLU A 22 -0.19 16.33 10.67
CA GLU A 22 1.13 16.83 11.11
C GLU A 22 1.42 16.55 12.58
N LYS A 23 0.41 16.66 13.45
CA LYS A 23 0.54 16.35 14.89
C LYS A 23 0.77 14.87 15.17
N GLY A 24 0.59 13.98 14.18
CA GLY A 24 0.67 12.53 14.35
C GLY A 24 -0.45 11.98 15.24
N HIS A 25 -0.40 10.69 15.54
CA HIS A 25 -1.40 9.96 16.34
C HIS A 25 -1.38 10.31 17.85
N ARG A 26 -1.37 11.61 18.18
CA ARG A 26 -1.58 12.14 19.54
C ARG A 26 -2.87 12.96 19.67
N ALA A 27 -3.59 13.21 18.58
CA ALA A 27 -4.82 14.00 18.61
C ALA A 27 -6.05 13.10 18.42
N GLY A 28 -6.57 12.55 19.52
CA GLY A 28 -7.99 12.20 19.62
C GLY A 28 -8.41 10.73 19.50
N LEU A 29 -7.54 9.77 19.86
CA LEU A 29 -8.07 8.47 20.32
C LEU A 29 -8.54 8.65 21.78
N PRO A 30 -9.74 8.18 22.16
CA PRO A 30 -10.01 7.87 23.56
C PRO A 30 -8.89 6.95 24.05
N ALA A 31 -8.41 7.15 25.28
CA ALA A 31 -7.35 6.37 25.90
C ALA A 31 -7.74 4.88 26.14
N ASP A 32 -8.85 4.45 25.56
CA ASP A 32 -9.64 3.29 25.96
C ASP A 32 -9.59 2.18 24.89
N MET A 33 -8.83 2.39 23.81
CA MET A 33 -8.63 1.43 22.71
C MET A 33 -7.13 1.14 22.54
N GLU A 34 -6.39 0.99 23.63
CA GLU A 34 -5.22 0.13 23.57
C GLU A 34 -5.71 -1.26 23.16
N PRO A 35 -5.09 -1.93 22.17
CA PRO A 35 -5.32 -3.35 21.99
C PRO A 35 -4.92 -4.01 23.32
N GLU A 36 -5.88 -4.59 24.02
CA GLU A 36 -5.63 -5.49 25.15
C GLU A 36 -4.42 -6.35 24.76
N PRO A 37 -3.34 -6.35 25.57
CA PRO A 37 -2.20 -7.19 25.28
C PRO A 37 -2.75 -8.59 25.06
N VAL A 38 -2.47 -9.18 23.90
CA VAL A 38 -2.75 -10.60 23.72
C VAL A 38 -1.99 -11.28 24.86
N GLU A 39 -2.73 -11.79 25.86
CA GLU A 39 -2.18 -12.62 26.92
C GLU A 39 -1.69 -13.92 26.27
N ILE A 40 -0.53 -13.85 25.63
CA ILE A 40 0.32 -15.00 25.46
C ILE A 40 0.56 -15.46 26.89
N HIS A 41 -0.06 -16.58 27.27
CA HIS A 41 0.10 -17.21 28.57
C HIS A 41 1.58 -17.61 28.73
N SER A 42 2.44 -16.64 29.02
CA SER A 42 3.82 -16.87 29.34
C SER A 42 3.88 -17.19 30.82
N ARG A 43 4.19 -18.44 31.12
CA ARG A 43 4.33 -18.90 32.50
C ARG A 43 5.70 -18.43 32.97
N THR A 44 5.74 -17.36 33.75
CA THR A 44 6.97 -16.88 34.38
C THR A 44 7.41 -17.90 35.42
N ASP A 45 8.63 -18.41 35.30
CA ASP A 45 9.19 -19.24 36.35
C ASP A 45 9.54 -18.40 37.59
N HIS A 46 9.82 -19.07 38.72
CA HIS A 46 10.26 -18.48 39.97
C HIS A 46 11.54 -17.61 39.89
N PHE A 47 12.24 -17.59 38.74
CA PHE A 47 13.41 -16.75 38.49
C PHE A 47 13.12 -15.55 37.59
N GLY A 48 11.86 -15.31 37.21
CA GLY A 48 11.48 -14.18 36.37
C GLY A 48 11.79 -14.38 34.89
N ILE A 49 12.08 -15.62 34.46
CA ILE A 49 12.32 -15.93 33.06
C ILE A 49 10.97 -16.23 32.40
N THR A 50 10.61 -15.39 31.43
CA THR A 50 9.47 -15.61 30.54
C THR A 50 9.83 -16.74 29.58
N GLU A 51 9.48 -17.98 29.92
CA GLU A 51 9.58 -19.09 28.95
C GLU A 51 8.51 -18.91 27.88
N LEU A 52 8.93 -18.50 26.68
CA LEU A 52 8.09 -18.57 25.49
C LEU A 52 7.78 -20.04 25.21
N PRO A 53 6.54 -20.39 24.81
CA PRO A 53 6.22 -21.76 24.44
C PRO A 53 7.19 -22.27 23.36
N PRO A 54 7.60 -23.54 23.42
CA PRO A 54 8.52 -24.10 22.44
C PRO A 54 7.93 -23.99 21.03
N VAL A 55 8.71 -23.39 20.12
CA VAL A 55 8.35 -23.26 18.71
C VAL A 55 8.00 -24.64 18.17
N SER A 56 6.80 -24.76 17.62
CA SER A 56 6.29 -25.99 17.06
C SER A 56 7.11 -26.46 15.86
N SER A 57 7.00 -27.74 15.53
CA SER A 57 7.65 -28.30 14.33
C SER A 57 7.13 -27.67 13.02
N TRP A 58 5.90 -27.14 13.01
CA TRP A 58 5.33 -26.47 11.84
C TRP A 58 5.90 -25.05 11.67
N GLU A 59 6.04 -24.29 12.75
CA GLU A 59 6.65 -22.96 12.74
C GLU A 59 8.10 -23.05 12.28
N THR A 60 8.84 -24.05 12.77
CA THR A 60 10.22 -24.26 12.39
C THR A 60 10.36 -24.56 10.89
N LYS A 61 9.44 -25.35 10.32
CA LYS A 61 9.41 -25.61 8.87
C LYS A 61 9.11 -24.35 8.07
N GLN A 62 8.16 -23.52 8.50
CA GLN A 62 7.86 -22.26 7.84
C GLN A 62 9.03 -21.29 7.89
N ILE A 63 9.66 -21.11 9.06
CA ILE A 63 10.85 -20.25 9.20
C ILE A 63 11.97 -20.70 8.26
N GLN A 64 12.21 -22.02 8.15
CA GLN A 64 13.21 -22.56 7.21
C GLN A 64 12.84 -22.29 5.75
N GLU A 65 11.57 -22.42 5.38
CA GLU A 65 11.09 -22.15 4.03
C GLU A 65 11.20 -20.66 3.67
N GLU A 66 10.82 -19.77 4.59
CA GLU A 66 11.00 -18.33 4.46
C GLU A 66 12.47 -17.96 4.25
N LEU A 67 13.36 -18.53 5.05
CA LEU A 67 14.81 -18.29 4.93
C LEU A 67 15.35 -18.77 3.58
N ARG A 68 15.00 -19.99 3.17
CA ARG A 68 15.37 -20.52 1.85
C ARG A 68 14.81 -19.65 0.73
N SER A 69 13.61 -19.11 0.93
CA SER A 69 12.98 -18.26 -0.06
C SER A 69 13.68 -16.92 -0.19
N LYS A 70 13.99 -16.30 0.95
CA LYS A 70 14.76 -15.06 1.05
C LYS A 70 16.12 -15.19 0.37
N ILE A 71 16.90 -16.23 0.67
CA ILE A 71 18.24 -16.41 0.06
C ILE A 71 18.14 -16.42 -1.47
N LYS A 72 17.19 -17.18 -2.03
CA LYS A 72 16.99 -17.26 -3.49
C LYS A 72 16.55 -15.93 -4.09
N TRP A 73 15.69 -15.19 -3.39
CA TRP A 73 15.32 -13.84 -3.83
C TRP A 73 16.51 -12.90 -3.81
N MET A 74 17.31 -12.87 -2.74
CA MET A 74 18.50 -12.02 -2.67
C MET A 74 19.52 -12.33 -3.76
N GLU A 75 19.74 -13.61 -4.08
CA GLU A 75 20.58 -14.03 -5.21
C GLU A 75 20.03 -13.49 -6.55
N MET A 76 18.73 -13.62 -6.77
CA MET A 76 18.09 -13.14 -7.99
C MET A 76 18.11 -11.61 -8.12
N LEU A 77 17.93 -10.89 -7.01
CA LEU A 77 18.02 -9.44 -6.98
C LEU A 77 19.46 -8.95 -7.20
N GLY A 78 20.46 -9.67 -6.69
CA GLY A 78 21.88 -9.35 -6.92
C GLY A 78 22.32 -9.47 -8.38
N GLU A 79 21.70 -10.38 -9.14
CA GLU A 79 21.91 -10.54 -10.58
C GLU A 79 20.67 -10.08 -11.39
N TRP A 80 20.07 -8.95 -11.01
CA TRP A 80 18.78 -8.51 -11.56
C TRP A 80 18.74 -8.47 -13.10
N GLU A 81 19.79 -7.97 -13.74
CA GLU A 81 19.88 -7.87 -15.21
C GLU A 81 19.75 -9.23 -15.92
N LYS A 82 20.21 -10.31 -15.29
CA LYS A 82 20.08 -11.68 -15.79
C LYS A 82 18.67 -12.23 -15.60
N TYR A 83 17.99 -11.86 -14.52
CA TYR A 83 16.71 -12.47 -14.12
C TYR A 83 15.45 -11.68 -14.48
N LYS A 84 15.54 -10.37 -14.74
CA LYS A 84 14.38 -9.47 -14.94
C LYS A 84 13.38 -9.91 -16.00
N ASN A 85 13.84 -10.60 -17.05
CA ASN A 85 13.02 -11.12 -18.15
C ASN A 85 12.94 -12.65 -18.16
N SER A 86 13.33 -13.31 -17.07
CA SER A 86 13.40 -14.77 -17.01
C SER A 86 12.08 -15.39 -16.57
N GLU A 87 11.74 -16.56 -17.12
CA GLU A 87 10.61 -17.36 -16.63
C GLU A 87 10.78 -17.78 -15.15
N LYS A 88 12.04 -17.89 -14.70
CA LYS A 88 12.38 -18.16 -13.29
C LYS A 88 11.83 -17.08 -12.37
N LEU A 89 11.89 -15.81 -12.75
CA LEU A 89 11.30 -14.71 -12.00
C LEU A 89 9.78 -14.88 -11.89
N VAL A 90 9.11 -15.08 -13.03
CA VAL A 90 7.66 -15.26 -13.09
C VAL A 90 7.21 -16.41 -12.18
N ARG A 91 7.81 -17.59 -12.35
CA ARG A 91 7.52 -18.78 -11.50
C ARG A 91 7.77 -18.52 -10.02
N ARG A 92 8.71 -17.64 -9.68
CA ARG A 92 9.03 -17.29 -8.29
C ARG A 92 7.97 -16.37 -7.69
N VAL A 93 7.50 -15.37 -8.44
CA VAL A 93 6.40 -14.49 -8.04
C VAL A 93 5.13 -15.31 -7.77
N TYR A 94 4.81 -16.29 -8.63
CA TYR A 94 3.66 -17.19 -8.44
C TYR A 94 3.77 -18.14 -7.22
N LYS A 95 4.96 -18.30 -6.63
CA LYS A 95 5.17 -19.09 -5.40
C LYS A 95 5.07 -18.26 -4.12
N ASP A 96 4.62 -17.02 -4.25
CA ASP A 96 4.57 -16.00 -3.21
C ASP A 96 5.91 -15.36 -2.83
N ILE A 97 5.78 -14.08 -2.45
CA ILE A 97 6.83 -13.27 -1.84
C ILE A 97 6.45 -13.10 -0.37
N PHE A 98 7.26 -13.68 0.51
CA PHE A 98 7.05 -13.58 1.96
C PHE A 98 7.13 -12.14 2.45
N MET A 99 6.35 -11.81 3.47
CA MET A 99 6.18 -10.43 3.95
C MET A 99 7.51 -9.74 4.25
N ASN A 100 8.43 -10.45 4.91
CA ASN A 100 9.74 -9.95 5.33
C ASN A 100 10.70 -9.55 4.20
N ILE A 101 10.40 -9.92 2.94
CA ILE A 101 11.21 -9.57 1.76
C ILE A 101 10.44 -8.76 0.72
N ARG A 102 9.13 -8.54 0.90
CA ARG A 102 8.29 -7.82 -0.07
C ARG A 102 8.84 -6.44 -0.39
N GLY A 103 9.23 -5.67 0.62
CA GLY A 103 9.79 -4.33 0.41
C GLY A 103 10.97 -4.35 -0.57
N GLN A 104 11.97 -5.19 -0.31
CA GLN A 104 13.16 -5.32 -1.17
C GLN A 104 12.82 -5.79 -2.59
N VAL A 105 11.94 -6.80 -2.70
CA VAL A 105 11.54 -7.34 -4.01
C VAL A 105 10.73 -6.31 -4.79
N TRP A 106 9.75 -5.66 -4.17
CA TRP A 106 8.90 -4.66 -4.81
C TRP A 106 9.68 -3.41 -5.21
N SER A 107 10.67 -2.97 -4.43
CA SER A 107 11.55 -1.86 -4.82
C SER A 107 12.25 -2.10 -6.15
N VAL A 108 12.74 -3.32 -6.36
CA VAL A 108 13.39 -3.69 -7.63
C VAL A 108 12.37 -3.90 -8.76
N LEU A 109 11.26 -4.60 -8.50
CA LEU A 109 10.23 -4.87 -9.51
C LEU A 109 9.58 -3.59 -10.06
N LEU A 110 9.35 -2.60 -9.18
CA LEU A 110 8.75 -1.32 -9.55
C LEU A 110 9.80 -0.27 -9.92
N ASN A 111 11.09 -0.62 -9.93
CA ASN A 111 12.19 0.27 -10.26
C ASN A 111 12.15 1.58 -9.44
N ILE A 112 11.92 1.44 -8.14
CA ILE A 112 11.70 2.57 -7.20
C ILE A 112 12.97 3.43 -7.11
N ASP A 113 14.12 2.81 -6.85
CA ASP A 113 15.38 3.51 -6.59
C ASP A 113 15.83 4.36 -7.78
N ASP A 114 15.73 3.83 -8.99
CA ASP A 114 16.06 4.55 -10.23
C ASP A 114 15.08 5.72 -10.47
N THR A 115 13.78 5.50 -10.28
CA THR A 115 12.75 6.53 -10.47
C THR A 115 12.93 7.66 -9.45
N LYS A 116 13.15 7.32 -8.18
CA LYS A 116 13.45 8.24 -7.09
C LYS A 116 14.75 9.00 -7.34
N GLY A 117 15.80 8.32 -7.79
CA GLY A 117 17.09 8.92 -8.13
C GLY A 117 17.00 9.92 -9.29
N LYS A 118 16.15 9.65 -10.27
CA LYS A 118 15.85 10.59 -11.38
C LYS A 118 14.99 11.79 -10.95
N ASN A 119 14.31 11.70 -9.82
CA ASN A 119 13.35 12.70 -9.34
C ASN A 119 13.65 13.13 -7.89
N PRO A 120 14.85 13.66 -7.61
CA PRO A 120 15.23 14.04 -6.26
C PRO A 120 14.27 15.09 -5.70
N SER A 121 13.84 14.90 -4.44
CA SER A 121 12.94 15.80 -3.71
C SER A 121 11.55 16.00 -4.35
N LYS A 122 11.20 15.28 -5.42
CA LYS A 122 9.91 15.43 -6.10
C LYS A 122 8.76 15.06 -5.17
N TYR A 123 8.88 13.98 -4.42
CA TYR A 123 7.88 13.57 -3.43
C TYR A 123 7.61 14.68 -2.41
N GLN A 124 8.66 15.26 -1.83
CA GLN A 124 8.58 16.37 -0.86
C GLN A 124 7.89 17.59 -1.47
N LEU A 125 8.24 17.95 -2.70
CA LEU A 125 7.60 19.05 -3.42
C LEU A 125 6.10 18.80 -3.63
N MET A 126 5.72 17.59 -4.06
CA MET A 126 4.32 17.23 -4.29
C MET A 126 3.53 17.18 -2.99
N LYS A 127 4.12 16.67 -1.91
CA LYS A 127 3.53 16.66 -0.56
C LYS A 127 3.24 18.09 -0.09
N GLU A 128 4.21 18.99 -0.18
CA GLU A 128 4.03 20.39 0.23
C GLU A 128 3.03 21.15 -0.65
N LYS A 129 3.05 20.91 -1.96
CA LYS A 129 2.03 21.45 -2.88
C LYS A 129 0.64 20.92 -2.51
N GLY A 130 0.54 19.62 -2.21
CA GLY A 130 -0.71 18.97 -1.85
C GLY A 130 -1.30 19.52 -0.55
N LYS A 131 -0.47 19.85 0.44
CA LYS A 131 -0.93 20.53 1.66
C LYS A 131 -1.57 21.89 1.37
N ARG A 132 -1.07 22.62 0.37
CA ARG A 132 -1.51 23.98 0.03
C ARG A 132 -2.71 24.04 -0.93
N SER A 133 -2.73 23.20 -1.96
CA SER A 133 -3.67 23.35 -3.09
C SER A 133 -4.53 22.14 -3.45
N CYS A 134 -4.22 20.92 -2.99
CA CYS A 134 -5.01 19.74 -3.34
C CYS A 134 -6.51 19.92 -3.08
N GLN A 135 -7.33 19.57 -4.07
CA GLN A 135 -8.79 19.68 -4.03
C GLN A 135 -9.46 18.47 -3.35
N HIS A 136 -8.71 17.38 -3.19
CA HIS A 136 -9.22 16.09 -2.70
C HIS A 136 -8.98 15.86 -1.20
N VAL A 137 -8.51 16.87 -0.45
CA VAL A 137 -8.09 16.74 0.96
C VAL A 137 -9.16 16.10 1.84
N HIS A 138 -10.41 16.58 1.77
CA HIS A 138 -11.51 16.02 2.56
C HIS A 138 -11.83 14.56 2.19
N GLN A 139 -11.80 14.23 0.90
CA GLN A 139 -12.07 12.88 0.42
C GLN A 139 -10.94 11.91 0.84
N ILE A 140 -9.69 12.38 0.81
CA ILE A 140 -8.52 11.64 1.29
C ILE A 140 -8.66 11.40 2.80
N ASP A 141 -8.96 12.41 3.61
CA ASP A 141 -9.15 12.24 5.07
C ASP A 141 -10.26 11.23 5.40
N LEU A 142 -11.39 11.29 4.70
CA LEU A 142 -12.45 10.30 4.87
C LEU A 142 -11.97 8.88 4.54
N ASN A 143 -11.28 8.71 3.41
CA ASN A 143 -10.83 7.40 2.97
C ASN A 143 -9.69 6.84 3.83
N VAL A 144 -8.75 7.66 4.26
CA VAL A 144 -7.70 7.28 5.22
C VAL A 144 -8.34 6.78 6.50
N ARG A 145 -9.35 7.50 7.02
CA ARG A 145 -10.09 7.04 8.20
C ARG A 145 -10.73 5.69 7.97
N MET A 146 -11.27 5.39 6.78
CA MET A 146 -11.98 4.13 6.47
C MET A 146 -11.04 2.96 6.11
N THR A 147 -9.84 3.26 5.60
CA THR A 147 -8.92 2.26 5.06
C THR A 147 -8.25 1.49 6.19
N LEU A 148 -8.36 0.16 6.14
CA LEU A 148 -7.73 -0.76 7.10
C LEU A 148 -8.03 -0.47 8.59
N ARG A 149 -9.20 0.11 8.90
CA ARG A 149 -9.67 0.44 10.27
C ARG A 149 -9.52 -0.68 11.31
N ARG A 150 -9.48 -1.94 10.88
CA ARG A 150 -9.42 -3.13 11.72
C ARG A 150 -8.11 -3.89 11.60
N HIS A 151 -7.17 -3.40 10.80
CA HIS A 151 -5.89 -4.06 10.65
C HIS A 151 -4.98 -3.59 11.79
N ILE A 152 -4.72 -4.49 12.74
CA ILE A 152 -3.93 -4.25 13.95
C ILE A 152 -2.55 -3.62 13.65
N LEU A 153 -2.04 -3.80 12.43
CA LEU A 153 -0.73 -3.33 12.00
C LEU A 153 -0.73 -1.96 11.29
N PHE A 154 -1.88 -1.30 11.12
CA PHE A 154 -1.94 -0.05 10.34
C PHE A 154 -1.91 1.21 11.22
N SER A 155 -0.72 1.52 11.75
CA SER A 155 -0.41 2.79 12.44
C SER A 155 -0.14 3.96 11.49
N GLU A 156 0.12 3.66 10.21
CA GLU A 156 0.67 4.58 9.20
C GLU A 156 -0.40 5.49 8.54
N GLN A 157 -1.37 5.97 9.32
CA GLN A 157 -2.44 6.83 8.78
C GLN A 157 -1.91 8.17 8.27
N ARG A 158 -0.85 8.70 8.89
CA ARG A 158 -0.23 9.96 8.50
C ARG A 158 0.53 9.81 7.18
N GLU A 159 1.33 8.76 7.08
CA GLU A 159 2.11 8.39 5.91
C GLU A 159 1.17 8.11 4.73
N LEU A 160 0.04 7.40 4.97
CA LEU A 160 -1.00 7.20 3.97
C LEU A 160 -1.61 8.50 3.48
N PHE A 161 -1.95 9.40 4.40
CA PHE A 161 -2.47 10.72 4.04
C PHE A 161 -1.45 11.48 3.17
N HIS A 162 -0.17 11.50 3.57
CA HIS A 162 0.89 12.16 2.82
C HIS A 162 1.10 11.59 1.41
N VAL A 163 1.16 10.26 1.28
CA VAL A 163 1.35 9.59 -0.02
C VAL A 163 0.20 9.92 -0.97
N LEU A 164 -1.04 9.83 -0.51
CA LEU A 164 -2.23 10.11 -1.34
C LEU A 164 -2.32 11.59 -1.72
N LEU A 165 -2.00 12.48 -0.78
CA LEU A 165 -1.98 13.92 -0.99
C LEU A 165 -0.93 14.32 -2.03
N ALA A 166 0.28 13.76 -1.93
CA ALA A 166 1.34 13.98 -2.90
C ALA A 166 1.00 13.39 -4.27
N TYR A 167 0.41 12.19 -4.30
CA TYR A 167 0.04 11.53 -5.56
C TYR A 167 -1.02 12.33 -6.34
N ALA A 168 -2.04 12.85 -5.65
CA ALA A 168 -3.07 13.68 -6.27
C ALA A 168 -2.51 14.93 -6.97
N GLU A 169 -1.38 15.46 -6.51
CA GLU A 169 -0.68 16.59 -7.15
C GLU A 169 0.35 16.15 -8.19
N TYR A 170 0.91 14.95 -8.04
CA TYR A 170 1.86 14.38 -8.97
C TYR A 170 1.21 14.04 -10.31
N ASN A 171 -0.01 13.50 -10.29
CA ASN A 171 -0.78 13.18 -11.48
C ASN A 171 -2.20 13.78 -11.41
N PRO A 172 -2.36 15.09 -11.68
CA PRO A 172 -3.65 15.78 -11.53
C PRO A 172 -4.72 15.29 -12.52
N GLU A 173 -4.32 14.72 -13.66
CA GLU A 173 -5.23 14.17 -14.67
C GLU A 173 -5.97 12.92 -14.16
N VAL A 174 -5.27 12.06 -13.41
CA VAL A 174 -5.89 10.93 -12.70
C VAL A 174 -6.55 11.40 -11.40
N GLY A 175 -5.93 12.39 -10.73
CA GLY A 175 -6.41 12.92 -9.47
C GLY A 175 -6.40 11.86 -8.36
N TYR A 176 -7.44 11.88 -7.52
CA TYR A 176 -7.61 10.93 -6.43
C TYR A 176 -8.92 10.14 -6.56
N CYS A 177 -8.82 8.81 -6.53
CA CYS A 177 -9.97 7.91 -6.39
C CYS A 177 -9.85 7.05 -5.12
N ARG A 178 -10.99 6.49 -4.68
CA ARG A 178 -11.09 5.74 -3.42
C ARG A 178 -10.14 4.56 -3.34
N ASP A 179 -9.92 3.86 -4.45
CA ASP A 179 -9.15 2.63 -4.47
C ASP A 179 -7.65 2.86 -4.23
N LEU A 180 -7.16 4.08 -4.52
CA LEU A 180 -5.77 4.45 -4.25
C LEU A 180 -5.40 4.32 -2.77
N SER A 181 -6.34 4.57 -1.85
CA SER A 181 -6.01 4.45 -0.41
C SER A 181 -5.72 3.02 0.00
N GLN A 182 -6.42 2.03 -0.58
CA GLN A 182 -6.19 0.63 -0.27
C GLN A 182 -4.84 0.16 -0.82
N VAL A 183 -4.52 0.52 -2.07
CA VAL A 183 -3.26 0.15 -2.72
C VAL A 183 -2.07 0.82 -2.01
N ALA A 184 -2.17 2.13 -1.72
CA ALA A 184 -1.12 2.86 -1.00
C ALA A 184 -0.90 2.28 0.41
N ALA A 185 -1.97 1.87 1.10
CA ALA A 185 -1.85 1.26 2.41
C ALA A 185 -1.11 -0.09 2.36
N LEU A 186 -1.32 -0.90 1.31
CA LEU A 186 -0.57 -2.14 1.10
C LEU A 186 0.92 -1.91 0.89
N PHE A 187 1.29 -0.85 0.15
CA PHE A 187 2.69 -0.47 -0.01
C PHE A 187 3.32 -0.04 1.30
N LEU A 188 2.62 0.76 2.12
CA LEU A 188 3.10 1.22 3.43
C LEU A 188 3.31 0.09 4.45
N LEU A 189 2.70 -1.08 4.27
CA LEU A 189 2.99 -2.25 5.11
C LEU A 189 4.39 -2.84 4.85
N CYS A 190 5.02 -2.51 3.72
CA CYS A 190 6.27 -3.14 3.26
C CYS A 190 7.36 -2.13 2.88
N LEU A 191 7.02 -0.86 2.68
CA LEU A 191 7.89 0.19 2.14
C LEU A 191 7.79 1.45 3.01
N PRO A 192 8.87 2.22 3.13
CA PRO A 192 8.83 3.54 3.78
C PRO A 192 7.99 4.53 2.96
N GLU A 193 7.55 5.63 3.61
CA GLU A 193 6.60 6.62 3.07
C GLU A 193 6.90 7.05 1.62
N GLU A 194 8.12 7.51 1.35
CA GLU A 194 8.49 8.00 0.01
C GLU A 194 8.58 6.88 -1.04
N ASP A 195 9.01 5.69 -0.64
CA ASP A 195 9.12 4.56 -1.57
C ASP A 195 7.73 4.02 -1.89
N ALA A 196 6.79 4.04 -0.94
CA ALA A 196 5.39 3.73 -1.19
C ALA A 196 4.74 4.69 -2.19
N PHE A 197 5.10 5.98 -2.15
CA PHE A 197 4.68 6.95 -3.17
C PHE A 197 5.19 6.58 -4.57
N TRP A 198 6.48 6.24 -4.69
CA TRP A 198 7.06 5.85 -5.97
C TRP A 198 6.53 4.51 -6.47
N ALA A 199 6.29 3.55 -5.57
CA ALA A 199 5.63 2.29 -5.89
C ALA A 199 4.25 2.51 -6.51
N LEU A 200 3.44 3.39 -5.91
CA LEU A 200 2.12 3.76 -6.42
C LEU A 200 2.23 4.45 -7.78
N ALA A 201 3.15 5.41 -7.94
CA ALA A 201 3.37 6.12 -9.18
C ALA A 201 3.78 5.19 -10.33
N GLN A 202 4.70 4.26 -10.06
CA GLN A 202 5.18 3.29 -11.05
C GLN A 202 4.11 2.27 -11.42
N LEU A 203 3.32 1.80 -10.45
CA LEU A 203 2.20 0.92 -10.72
C LEU A 203 1.22 1.58 -11.70
N LEU A 204 0.80 2.81 -11.41
CA LEU A 204 -0.22 3.52 -12.18
C LEU A 204 0.30 4.14 -13.48
N ALA A 205 1.62 4.29 -13.64
CA ALA A 205 2.25 4.71 -14.89
C ALA A 205 2.22 3.61 -15.97
N SER A 206 2.07 2.34 -15.58
CA SER A 206 1.97 1.24 -16.54
C SER A 206 0.60 1.24 -17.23
N GLU A 207 0.56 1.14 -18.56
CA GLU A 207 -0.69 1.13 -19.35
C GLU A 207 -1.69 0.04 -18.89
N ARG A 208 -1.20 -1.05 -18.31
CA ARG A 208 -2.02 -2.17 -17.80
C ARG A 208 -2.72 -1.88 -16.47
N HIS A 209 -2.21 -0.93 -15.71
CA HIS A 209 -2.71 -0.60 -14.36
C HIS A 209 -3.07 0.87 -14.20
N SER A 210 -2.94 1.68 -15.26
CA SER A 210 -3.42 3.06 -15.28
C SER A 210 -4.95 3.10 -15.10
N PRO A 211 -5.48 3.93 -14.20
CA PRO A 211 -6.92 4.16 -14.07
C PRO A 211 -7.55 4.68 -15.37
N GLN A 212 -6.76 5.28 -16.27
CA GLN A 212 -7.21 5.72 -17.59
C GLN A 212 -7.52 4.55 -18.53
N GLY A 213 -6.87 3.39 -18.33
CA GLY A 213 -7.22 2.14 -19.02
C GLY A 213 -8.54 1.56 -18.50
N PHE A 214 -8.87 1.78 -17.22
CA PHE A 214 -10.12 1.34 -16.60
C PHE A 214 -11.30 2.27 -16.87
N HIS A 215 -11.06 3.57 -17.08
CA HIS A 215 -12.11 4.60 -17.25
C HIS A 215 -12.12 5.29 -18.62
N SER A 216 -11.39 4.79 -19.61
CA SER A 216 -11.52 5.30 -20.99
C SER A 216 -12.93 5.02 -21.55
N PRO A 217 -13.55 5.99 -22.28
CA PRO A 217 -14.85 5.78 -22.95
C PRO A 217 -14.80 4.67 -24.02
N ASN A 218 -13.60 4.30 -24.45
CA ASN A 218 -13.33 3.10 -25.22
C ASN A 218 -12.95 1.98 -24.24
N GLY A 219 -13.94 1.27 -23.69
CA GLY A 219 -13.80 0.26 -22.64
C GLY A 219 -12.98 -1.00 -22.97
N GLY A 220 -11.90 -0.91 -23.74
CA GLY A 220 -11.13 -2.06 -24.22
C GLY A 220 -10.44 -2.88 -23.11
N THR A 221 -10.00 -2.25 -22.01
CA THR A 221 -9.28 -2.97 -20.94
C THR A 221 -10.22 -3.66 -19.95
N VAL A 222 -11.34 -3.01 -19.60
CA VAL A 222 -12.38 -3.62 -18.75
C VAL A 222 -13.14 -4.69 -19.53
N GLN A 223 -13.50 -4.41 -20.79
CA GLN A 223 -14.13 -5.40 -21.67
C GLN A 223 -13.16 -6.56 -21.93
N GLY A 224 -11.88 -6.32 -22.18
CA GLY A 224 -10.91 -7.40 -22.37
C GLY A 224 -10.68 -8.28 -21.14
N LEU A 225 -10.75 -7.72 -19.92
CA LEU A 225 -10.70 -8.49 -18.67
C LEU A 225 -12.01 -9.25 -18.41
N GLN A 226 -13.15 -8.65 -18.72
CA GLN A 226 -14.47 -9.26 -18.66
C GLN A 226 -14.60 -10.42 -19.66
N ASP A 227 -14.22 -10.20 -20.92
CA ASP A 227 -14.22 -11.19 -21.99
C ASP A 227 -13.26 -12.35 -21.68
N HIS A 228 -12.10 -12.08 -21.07
CA HIS A 228 -11.19 -13.13 -20.61
C HIS A 228 -11.76 -13.94 -19.45
N GLN A 229 -12.43 -13.29 -18.47
CA GLN A 229 -13.13 -14.00 -17.40
C GLN A 229 -14.30 -14.84 -17.95
N GLU A 230 -15.08 -14.31 -18.88
CA GLU A 230 -16.19 -15.02 -19.53
C GLU A 230 -15.73 -16.18 -20.42
N HIS A 231 -14.51 -16.12 -20.97
CA HIS A 231 -13.93 -17.24 -21.70
C HIS A 231 -13.30 -18.32 -20.80
N VAL A 232 -12.77 -17.94 -19.63
CA VAL A 232 -12.04 -18.84 -18.71
C VAL A 232 -12.98 -19.48 -17.67
N ALA A 233 -14.06 -18.80 -17.26
CA ALA A 233 -15.03 -19.34 -16.31
C ALA A 233 -15.75 -20.62 -16.81
N PRO A 234 -16.17 -20.74 -18.09
CA PRO A 234 -16.81 -21.95 -18.61
C PRO A 234 -15.85 -23.16 -18.64
N SER A 235 -14.54 -22.91 -18.83
CA SER A 235 -13.55 -23.99 -18.89
C SER A 235 -13.08 -24.47 -17.51
N SER A 236 -13.23 -23.64 -16.47
CA SER A 236 -12.71 -23.91 -15.13
C SER A 236 -13.80 -24.25 -14.10
N GLN A 237 -15.04 -23.77 -14.29
CA GLN A 237 -16.17 -24.04 -13.40
C GLN A 237 -17.51 -24.18 -14.15
N PRO A 238 -17.76 -25.32 -14.83
CA PRO A 238 -18.98 -25.50 -15.63
C PRO A 238 -20.29 -25.60 -14.82
N LYS A 239 -20.22 -25.69 -13.48
CA LYS A 239 -21.39 -25.90 -12.61
C LYS A 239 -21.98 -24.64 -11.98
N THR A 240 -21.37 -23.47 -12.16
CA THR A 240 -21.80 -22.21 -11.53
C THR A 240 -22.59 -21.29 -12.45
N MET A 241 -22.79 -21.63 -13.73
CA MET A 241 -23.56 -20.81 -14.69
C MET A 241 -25.09 -20.96 -14.60
N TRP A 242 -25.64 -21.65 -13.58
CA TRP A 242 -27.07 -21.91 -13.46
C TRP A 242 -27.78 -21.16 -12.31
N HIS A 243 -27.24 -20.02 -11.88
CA HIS A 243 -27.89 -19.13 -10.92
C HIS A 243 -27.76 -17.66 -11.32
#